data_AF-A0A7V6SKC8-F1
#
_entry.id   AF-A0A7V6SKC8-F1
#
_cell.length_a   1.000
_cell.length_b   1.000
_cell.length_c   1.000
_cell.angle_alpha   90.00
_cell.angle_beta   90.00
_cell.angle_gamma   90.00
#
_symmetry.space_group_name_H-M   'P 1'
#
loop_
_entity.id
_entity.type
_entity.pdbx_description
1 polymer ?
#
loop_
_entity_poly.entity_id
_entity_poly.type
_entity_poly.pdbx_seq_one_letter_code
_entity_poly.pdbx_strand_id
1 'polypeptide(L)' 'AAVQVVKDSGLPYRLDSMFTTIEGEWDECFDVVRRATDAALAFGTRASLVIKVDIRPGHSGELTQKVARVEDRLR' A
#
# COMPACT_ATOMS: atom_id res chain seq x y z
N ALA A 1 4.50 -13.13 6.43
CA ALA A 1 5.41 -13.00 5.28
C ALA A 1 5.11 -11.75 4.45
N ALA A 2 3.96 -11.64 3.79
CA ALA A 2 3.61 -10.47 2.96
C ALA A 2 3.68 -9.11 3.67
N VAL A 3 3.11 -8.97 4.88
CA VAL A 3 3.20 -7.71 5.65
C VAL A 3 4.64 -7.36 6.04
N GLN A 4 5.50 -8.35 6.26
CA GLN A 4 6.90 -8.10 6.59
C GLN A 4 7.65 -7.48 5.39
N VAL A 5 7.36 -7.95 4.18
CA VAL A 5 7.89 -7.34 2.93
C VAL A 5 7.54 -5.86 2.83
N VAL A 6 6.32 -5.49 3.22
CA VAL A 6 5.90 -4.08 3.25
C VAL A 6 6.68 -3.29 4.29
N LYS A 7 6.82 -3.83 5.51
CA LYS A 7 7.61 -3.18 6.58
C LYS A 7 9.06 -2.93 6.17
N ASP A 8 9.66 -3.89 5.49
CA ASP A 8 11.06 -3.85 5.07
C ASP A 8 11.26 -3.05 3.77
N SER A 9 10.19 -2.57 3.13
CA SER A 9 10.27 -1.85 1.85
C SER A 9 10.86 -0.44 1.96
N GLY A 10 10.86 0.15 3.16
CA GLY A 10 11.23 1.55 3.36
C GLY A 10 10.18 2.57 2.90
N LEU A 11 9.09 2.13 2.24
CA LEU A 11 8.01 3.03 1.83
C LEU A 11 7.12 3.41 3.01
N PRO A 12 6.59 4.65 3.05
CA PRO A 12 5.48 4.99 3.92
C PRO A 12 4.33 4.00 3.76
N TYR A 13 3.84 3.46 4.87
CA TYR A 13 2.74 2.51 4.85
C TYR A 13 1.79 2.70 6.03
N ARG A 14 0.55 2.26 5.85
CA ARG A 14 -0.45 2.09 6.90
C ARG A 14 -1.06 0.71 6.79
N LEU A 15 -0.98 -0.05 7.88
CA LEU A 15 -1.72 -1.31 8.03
C LEU A 15 -3.06 -1.02 8.70
N ASP A 16 -4.15 -1.44 8.07
CA ASP A 16 -5.50 -1.42 8.65
C ASP A 16 -6.11 -2.84 8.63
N SER A 17 -7.37 -2.95 9.06
CA SER A 17 -8.07 -4.24 9.17
C SER A 17 -8.37 -4.91 7.82
N MET A 18 -8.40 -4.14 6.72
CA MET A 18 -8.85 -4.61 5.41
C MET A 18 -7.74 -4.55 4.36
N PHE A 19 -6.76 -3.67 4.52
CA PHE A 19 -5.70 -3.40 3.55
C PHE A 19 -4.37 -3.02 4.24
N THR A 20 -3.29 -3.22 3.51
CA THR A 20 -2.03 -2.51 3.75
C THR A 20 -1.87 -1.49 2.63
N THR A 21 -1.92 -0.21 2.98
CA THR A 21 -1.72 0.89 2.02
C THR A 21 -0.26 1.31 2.05
N ILE A 22 0.37 1.44 0.89
CA ILE A 22 1.72 1.98 0.71
C ILE A 22 1.67 3.23 -0.16
N GLU A 23 2.67 4.10 -0.03
CA GLU A 23 2.82 5.30 -0.85
C GLU A 23 4.26 5.39 -1.36
N GLY A 24 4.42 5.73 -2.64
CA GLY A 24 5.71 5.82 -3.32
C GLY A 24 5.49 5.96 -4.83
N GLU A 25 6.57 5.88 -5.59
CA GLU A 25 6.47 5.87 -7.05
C GLU A 25 5.86 4.56 -7.56
N TRP A 26 5.37 4.60 -8.80
CA TRP A 26 4.68 3.47 -9.42
C TRP A 26 5.50 2.16 -9.34
N ASP A 27 6.75 2.20 -9.80
CA ASP A 27 7.61 1.03 -9.84
C ASP A 27 7.98 0.52 -8.45
N GLU A 28 8.19 1.43 -7.48
CA GLU A 28 8.51 1.08 -6.10
C GLU A 28 7.33 0.35 -5.44
N CYS A 29 6.12 0.88 -5.60
CA CYS A 29 4.91 0.29 -5.03
C CYS A 29 4.62 -1.09 -5.63
N PHE A 30 4.73 -1.23 -6.95
CA PHE A 30 4.46 -2.51 -7.62
C PHE A 30 5.56 -3.56 -7.39
N ASP A 31 6.81 -3.16 -7.15
CA ASP A 31 7.83 -4.09 -6.67
C ASP A 31 7.49 -4.65 -5.27
N VAL A 32 7.00 -3.81 -4.35
CA VAL A 32 6.52 -4.28 -3.04
C VAL A 32 5.35 -5.25 -3.20
N VAL A 33 4.38 -4.94 -4.06
CA VAL A 33 3.24 -5.83 -4.35
C VAL A 33 3.73 -7.18 -4.88
N ARG A 34 4.66 -7.18 -5.83
CA ARG A 34 5.25 -8.40 -6.39
C ARG A 34 5.93 -9.23 -5.30
N ARG A 35 6.87 -8.65 -4.55
CA ARG A 35 7.56 -9.37 -3.46
C ARG A 35 6.60 -9.86 -2.38
N ALA A 36 5.58 -9.09 -2.03
CA ALA A 36 4.58 -9.48 -1.04
C ALA A 36 3.73 -10.66 -1.55
N THR A 37 3.41 -10.67 -2.84
CA THR A 37 2.72 -11.78 -3.52
C THR A 37 3.59 -13.03 -3.54
N ASP A 38 4.86 -12.92 -3.94
CA ASP A 38 5.81 -14.05 -3.94
C ASP A 38 5.96 -14.64 -2.53
N ALA A 39 6.05 -13.78 -1.52
CA ALA A 39 6.12 -14.19 -0.11
C ALA A 39 4.83 -14.87 0.39
N ALA A 40 3.66 -14.54 -0.18
CA ALA A 40 2.41 -15.22 0.14
C ALA A 40 2.30 -16.58 -0.57
N LEU A 41 2.76 -16.67 -1.82
CA LEU A 41 2.77 -17.90 -2.62
C LEU A 41 3.69 -18.99 -2.06
N ALA A 42 4.66 -18.63 -1.21
CA ALA A 42 5.43 -19.61 -0.43
C ALA A 42 4.53 -20.53 0.45
N PHE A 43 3.29 -20.13 0.74
CA PHE A 43 2.34 -20.85 1.58
C PHE A 43 1.16 -21.45 0.81
N GLY A 44 1.12 -21.36 -0.52
CA GLY A 44 0.02 -21.89 -1.32
C GLY A 44 0.21 -21.74 -2.83
N THR A 45 -0.54 -22.53 -3.61
CA THR A 45 -0.39 -22.58 -5.08
C THR A 45 -1.02 -21.40 -5.82
N ARG A 46 -1.81 -20.56 -5.14
CA ARG A 46 -2.51 -19.43 -5.73
C ARG A 46 -2.66 -18.28 -4.73
N ALA A 47 -2.51 -17.06 -5.22
CA ALA A 47 -2.84 -15.83 -4.51
C ALA A 47 -3.97 -15.10 -5.25
N SER A 48 -4.89 -14.48 -4.51
CA SER A 48 -5.85 -13.52 -5.04
C SER A 48 -5.49 -12.14 -4.48
N LEU A 49 -5.44 -11.14 -5.34
CA LEU A 49 -5.03 -9.79 -4.99
C LEU A 49 -6.20 -8.84 -5.20
N VAL A 50 -6.43 -7.96 -4.22
CA VAL A 50 -7.30 -6.79 -4.37
C VAL A 50 -6.41 -5.56 -4.25
N ILE A 51 -6.26 -4.85 -5.36
CA ILE A 51 -5.39 -3.68 -5.44
C ILE A 51 -6.23 -2.49 -5.88
N LYS A 52 -6.17 -1.41 -5.10
CA LYS A 52 -6.73 -0.11 -5.45
C LYS A 52 -5.61 0.92 -5.44
N VAL A 53 -5.41 1.60 -6.56
CA VAL A 53 -4.35 2.59 -6.73
C VAL A 53 -4.96 3.95 -6.97
N ASP A 54 -4.43 4.96 -6.28
CA ASP A 54 -4.77 6.37 -6.46
C ASP A 54 -3.52 7.07 -7.01
N ILE A 55 -3.55 7.43 -8.30
CA ILE A 55 -2.42 8.04 -9.00
C ILE A 55 -2.70 9.52 -9.18
N ARG A 56 -1.94 10.36 -8.47
CA ARG A 56 -2.11 11.81 -8.51
C ARG A 56 -0.76 12.52 -8.51
N PRO A 57 -0.22 12.90 -9.69
CA PRO A 57 1.07 13.58 -9.79
C PRO A 57 1.17 14.85 -8.95
N GLY A 58 2.37 15.14 -8.44
CA GLY A 58 2.67 16.35 -7.67
C GLY A 58 2.14 16.38 -6.24
N HIS A 59 1.71 15.24 -5.70
CA HIS A 59 1.22 15.13 -4.32
C HIS A 59 1.99 14.04 -3.57
N SER A 60 2.26 14.28 -2.28
CA SER A 60 2.97 13.38 -1.37
C SER A 60 2.46 13.53 0.06
N GLY A 61 2.67 12.55 0.92
CA GLY A 61 2.08 12.47 2.25
C GLY A 61 0.57 12.19 2.21
N GLU A 62 0.09 11.64 1.11
CA GLU A 62 -1.32 11.49 0.81
C GLU A 62 -2.00 10.41 1.65
N LEU A 63 -1.27 9.43 2.20
CA LEU A 63 -1.77 8.49 3.20
C LEU A 63 -2.52 9.20 4.34
N THR A 64 -2.02 10.36 4.77
CA THR A 64 -2.60 11.17 5.84
C THR A 64 -3.39 12.36 5.31
N GLN A 65 -2.82 13.12 4.36
CA GLN A 65 -3.42 14.38 3.90
C GLN A 65 -4.78 14.20 3.25
N LYS A 66 -5.02 13.08 2.54
CA LYS A 66 -6.33 12.84 1.92
C LYS A 66 -7.45 12.66 2.93
N VAL A 67 -7.15 12.00 4.06
CA VAL A 67 -8.10 11.80 5.15
C VAL A 67 -8.37 13.15 5.84
N ALA A 68 -7.31 13.89 6.18
CA ALA A 68 -7.42 15.20 6.81
C ALA A 68 -8.30 16.17 6.00
N ARG A 69 -8.12 16.24 4.67
CA ARG A 69 -8.96 17.10 3.79
C ARG A 69 -10.43 16.69 3.72
N VAL A 70 -10.76 15.43 4.00
CA VAL A 70 -12.16 14.99 4.09
C VAL A 70 -12.71 15.38 5.46
N GLU A 71 -11.97 15.09 6.53
CA GLU A 71 -12.36 15.44 7.89
C GLU A 71 -12.61 16.95 8.06
N ASP A 72 -11.77 17.80 7.49
CA ASP A 72 -11.94 19.26 7.55
C ASP A 72 -13.22 19.74 6.84
N ARG A 73 -13.73 19.00 5.85
CA ARG A 73 -15.01 19.31 5.16
C ARG A 73 -16.24 18.77 5.90
N LEU A 74 -16.03 17.88 6.86
CA LEU A 74 -17.10 17.28 7.66
C LEU A 74 -17.32 18.00 9.00
N ARG A 75 -16.43 18.93 9.34
CA ARG A 75 -16.59 19.86 10.47
C ARG A 75 -17.52 21.00 10.10
#